data_AF-A0A7Y4WVY3-F1
#
_entry.id   AF-A0A7Y4WVY3-F1
#
_cell.length_a   1.000
_cell.length_b   1.000
_cell.length_c   1.000
_cell.angle_alpha   90.00
_cell.angle_beta   90.00
_cell.angle_gamma   90.00
#
_symmetry.space_group_name_H-M   'P 1'
#
loop_
_entity.id
_entity.type
_entity.pdbx_description
1 polymer ?
#
loop_
_entity_poly.entity_id
_entity_poly.type
_entity_poly.pdbx_seq_one_letter_code
_entity_poly.pdbx_strand_id
1 'polypeptide(L)'
;MQDQYDVIVIGSGVAGALTAWKLSQLGDYKILILEAGKNSITNGQRLQFHHTMDTQGHRGTMFAPYAALESRKFAPAAENSQRDLAPQIADAKNYYDYTVGANGSKDAFKAGYNRMVGGSTWSWRGNCPRFIPSDFRLFSEFAVGRDWPLDYNELEPWYCQAEWEMGISGNHDEFDGLHGGYRSEPFPMSGIPLGYSDNKVKERIDGKIVRGTRVKVVTTPQARNTTLFDGRPPCEGHSNCIPLCPIDAKYVATVHLRRALESPNVELRTASVVTRLSKTNSGRVNKVYFKDWSSDNINKERSVTGKVVVLAAHAIETPKILLMSNGLANSSGQVGRNLMDHVQFELIATFPEPLYPFRGPQSIASIEDFRDGGFRSQRSGFRMTIGNDGWGRTGSPATVIDGLLSEGKYGAALPGAIADRITRMIRLSFSTEMLPETANRIELSGKTDDLGIPRPKFTFDIGSYAEGGLREGFETAKALFTKMNATVSPKAKPLDNPQTGRVNWNTAAHIMGTTIMGDDPTDSVVDRWGKAHDVPNLWIAGSSIFTTSATANPTLTIAALTLRTAAAIHRQMQGE
;
A
#
# COMPACT_ATOMS: atom_id res chain seq x y z
N MET A 1 -18.78 22.14 20.02
CA MET A 1 -18.49 21.04 19.06
C MET A 1 -19.72 20.17 19.00
N GLN A 2 -20.13 19.77 17.80
CA GLN A 2 -21.23 18.83 17.63
C GLN A 2 -20.72 17.41 17.97
N ASP A 3 -21.54 16.65 18.71
CA ASP A 3 -21.18 15.28 19.15
C ASP A 3 -22.06 14.20 18.49
N GLN A 4 -22.96 14.59 17.58
CA GLN A 4 -23.87 13.70 16.85
C GLN A 4 -23.73 13.90 15.33
N TYR A 5 -23.51 12.79 14.63
CA TYR A 5 -23.30 12.73 13.19
C TYR A 5 -24.18 11.66 12.56
N ASP A 6 -24.39 11.77 11.26
CA ASP A 6 -25.01 10.70 10.48
C ASP A 6 -23.98 9.59 10.22
N VAL A 7 -22.77 9.98 9.84
CA VAL A 7 -21.67 9.06 9.53
C VAL A 7 -20.39 9.50 10.22
N ILE A 8 -19.71 8.57 10.89
CA ILE A 8 -18.35 8.75 11.41
C ILE A 8 -17.41 7.88 10.58
N VAL A 9 -16.40 8.48 9.96
CA VAL A 9 -15.31 7.82 9.24
C VAL A 9 -14.04 7.90 10.09
N ILE A 10 -13.43 6.75 10.39
CA ILE A 10 -12.24 6.65 11.23
C ILE A 10 -11.03 6.41 10.33
N GLY A 11 -10.17 7.42 10.19
CA GLY A 11 -9.01 7.45 9.30
C GLY A 11 -9.26 8.29 8.06
N SER A 12 -8.29 9.13 7.69
CA SER A 12 -8.36 10.04 6.52
C SER A 12 -7.47 9.61 5.35
N GLY A 13 -7.08 8.34 5.32
CA GLY A 13 -6.42 7.74 4.15
C GLY A 13 -7.38 7.64 2.94
N VAL A 14 -6.91 7.03 1.85
CA VAL A 14 -7.69 6.92 0.60
C VAL A 14 -9.09 6.35 0.79
N ALA A 15 -9.26 5.31 1.61
CA ALA A 15 -10.56 4.71 1.87
C ALA A 15 -11.48 5.66 2.65
N GLY A 16 -10.96 6.34 3.67
CA GLY A 16 -11.76 7.29 4.45
C GLY A 16 -12.13 8.55 3.66
N ALA A 17 -11.18 9.08 2.89
CA ALA A 17 -11.38 10.25 2.03
C ALA A 17 -12.44 9.97 0.95
N LEU A 18 -12.35 8.84 0.24
CA LEU A 18 -13.32 8.45 -0.78
C LEU A 18 -14.69 8.14 -0.18
N THR A 19 -14.75 7.53 1.01
CA THR A 19 -16.02 7.28 1.73
C THR A 19 -16.72 8.60 2.03
N ALA A 20 -16.03 9.54 2.68
CA ALA A 20 -16.60 10.83 3.05
C ALA A 20 -17.01 11.64 1.82
N TRP A 21 -16.16 11.68 0.79
CA TRP A 21 -16.49 12.34 -0.47
C TRP A 21 -17.72 11.70 -1.13
N LYS A 22 -17.73 10.38 -1.39
CA LYS A 22 -18.85 9.74 -2.10
C LYS A 22 -20.18 9.90 -1.35
N LEU A 23 -20.19 9.75 -0.03
CA LEU A 23 -21.40 9.96 0.77
C LEU A 23 -21.88 11.41 0.73
N SER A 24 -20.96 12.40 0.75
CA SER A 24 -21.32 13.81 0.61
C SER A 24 -21.96 14.15 -0.75
N GLN A 25 -21.70 13.33 -1.79
CA GLN A 25 -22.31 13.49 -3.11
C GLN A 25 -23.66 12.77 -3.23
N LEU A 26 -23.88 11.72 -2.44
CA LEU A 26 -25.09 10.89 -2.54
C LEU A 26 -26.22 11.35 -1.63
N GLY A 27 -25.92 12.08 -0.55
CA GLY A 27 -26.96 12.54 0.37
C GLY A 27 -26.49 13.67 1.28
N ASP A 28 -27.47 14.32 1.91
CA ASP A 28 -27.23 15.39 2.87
C ASP A 28 -26.92 14.83 4.26
N TYR A 29 -25.72 14.27 4.41
CA TYR A 29 -25.26 13.63 5.64
C TYR A 29 -24.29 14.54 6.40
N LYS A 30 -24.44 14.61 7.72
CA LYS A 30 -23.39 15.14 8.61
C LYS A 30 -22.31 14.09 8.80
N ILE A 31 -21.13 14.32 8.22
CA ILE A 31 -20.02 13.37 8.18
C ILE A 31 -18.87 13.90 9.02
N LEU A 32 -18.39 13.09 9.96
CA LEU A 32 -17.17 13.35 10.73
C LEU A 32 -16.05 12.41 10.29
N ILE A 33 -14.89 12.96 9.95
CA ILE A 33 -13.65 12.22 9.73
C ILE A 33 -12.75 12.41 10.95
N LEU A 34 -12.41 11.32 11.65
CA LEU A 34 -11.43 11.32 12.75
C LEU A 34 -10.07 10.86 12.22
N GLU A 35 -9.03 11.69 12.34
CA GLU A 35 -7.67 11.36 11.93
C GLU A 35 -6.69 11.44 13.12
N ALA A 36 -5.91 10.37 13.30
CA ALA A 36 -4.92 10.26 14.36
C ALA A 36 -3.77 11.28 14.19
N GLY A 37 -3.33 11.51 12.96
CA GLY A 37 -2.26 12.47 12.66
C GLY A 37 -2.74 13.92 12.55
N LYS A 38 -1.80 14.83 12.28
CA LYS A 38 -2.06 16.27 12.14
C LYS A 38 -1.10 16.89 11.13
N ASN A 39 -1.65 17.33 10.02
CA ASN A 39 -1.02 18.17 9.00
C ASN A 39 -2.12 18.84 8.18
N SER A 40 -1.80 19.91 7.46
CA SER A 40 -2.75 20.55 6.57
C SER A 40 -2.93 19.75 5.26
N ILE A 41 -4.07 19.93 4.59
CA ILE A 41 -4.38 19.36 3.26
C ILE A 41 -3.90 20.25 2.09
N THR A 42 -3.35 21.42 2.39
CA THR A 42 -2.98 22.42 1.38
C THR A 42 -1.66 22.10 0.68
N ASN A 43 -1.45 22.71 -0.48
CA ASN A 43 -0.14 22.68 -1.16
C ASN A 43 0.97 23.35 -0.35
N GLY A 44 0.64 24.30 0.55
CA GLY A 44 1.60 24.85 1.51
C GLY A 44 2.21 23.78 2.40
N GLN A 45 1.42 22.82 2.88
CA GLN A 45 1.93 21.68 3.64
C GLN A 45 2.86 20.78 2.81
N ARG A 46 2.52 20.55 1.53
CA ARG A 46 3.35 19.77 0.61
C ARG A 46 4.72 20.41 0.40
N LEU A 47 4.75 21.74 0.24
CA LEU A 47 6.00 22.51 0.14
C LEU A 47 6.84 22.41 1.41
N GLN A 48 6.21 22.45 2.59
CA GLN A 48 6.92 22.23 3.86
C GLN A 48 7.56 20.84 3.93
N PHE A 49 6.84 19.78 3.54
CA PHE A 49 7.42 18.43 3.49
C PHE A 49 8.57 18.32 2.51
N HIS A 50 8.47 18.98 1.35
CA HIS A 50 9.55 19.04 0.38
C HIS A 50 10.79 19.73 0.97
N HIS A 51 10.60 20.90 1.58
CA HIS A 51 11.67 21.63 2.25
C HIS A 51 12.32 20.79 3.36
N THR A 52 11.52 20.12 4.20
CA THR A 52 12.02 19.21 5.23
C THR A 52 12.91 18.10 4.65
N MET A 53 12.51 17.51 3.53
CA MET A 53 13.31 16.51 2.82
C MET A 53 14.63 17.09 2.29
N ASP A 54 14.60 18.30 1.71
CA ASP A 54 15.79 18.96 1.17
C ASP A 54 16.79 19.36 2.25
N THR A 55 16.32 19.79 3.42
CA THR A 55 17.20 20.23 4.52
C THR A 55 17.69 19.11 5.42
N GLN A 56 17.16 17.90 5.29
CA GLN A 56 17.60 16.77 6.11
C GLN A 56 18.87 16.11 5.56
N GLY A 57 19.81 15.81 6.47
CA GLY A 57 21.02 15.05 6.15
C GLY A 57 20.77 13.57 5.85
N HIS A 58 19.63 13.01 6.29
CA HIS A 58 19.27 11.60 6.06
C HIS A 58 18.05 11.46 5.15
N ARG A 59 18.28 11.34 3.84
CA ARG A 59 17.24 11.16 2.81
C ARG A 59 16.94 9.70 2.48
N GLY A 60 17.47 8.76 3.27
CA GLY A 60 17.45 7.32 2.98
C GLY A 60 16.13 6.59 3.26
N THR A 61 15.13 7.26 3.84
CA THR A 61 13.87 6.63 4.26
C THR A 61 12.67 7.27 3.59
N MET A 62 11.60 6.47 3.42
CA MET A 62 10.35 6.97 2.87
C MET A 62 9.62 7.98 3.80
N PHE A 63 10.14 8.14 5.02
CA PHE A 63 9.56 8.97 6.08
C PHE A 63 10.33 10.27 6.31
N ALA A 64 11.46 10.48 5.62
CA ALA A 64 12.28 11.68 5.76
C ALA A 64 11.48 12.99 5.59
N PRO A 65 10.60 13.15 4.57
CA PRO A 65 9.84 14.40 4.41
C PRO A 65 8.90 14.70 5.59
N TYR A 66 8.55 13.70 6.37
CA TYR A 66 7.56 13.79 7.44
C TYR A 66 8.19 13.76 8.84
N ALA A 67 9.53 13.75 8.96
CA ALA A 67 10.19 13.56 10.26
C ALA A 67 9.93 14.69 11.26
N ALA A 68 9.57 15.88 10.78
CA ALA A 68 9.23 17.03 11.62
C ALA A 68 7.77 17.04 12.11
N LEU A 69 6.94 16.04 11.75
CA LEU A 69 5.55 15.98 12.20
C LEU A 69 5.47 15.64 13.69
N GLU A 70 4.87 16.53 14.47
CA GLU A 70 4.58 16.32 15.90
C GLU A 70 3.75 15.06 16.15
N SER A 71 2.85 14.71 15.22
CA SER A 71 2.00 13.53 15.34
C SER A 71 2.78 12.23 15.49
N ARG A 72 4.07 12.16 15.08
CA ARG A 72 4.89 10.95 15.23
C ARG A 72 5.15 10.58 16.69
N LYS A 73 5.11 11.58 17.60
CA LYS A 73 5.24 11.35 19.04
C LYS A 73 4.00 10.70 19.63
N PHE A 74 2.81 11.13 19.21
CA PHE A 74 1.55 10.76 19.86
C PHE A 74 0.72 9.74 19.07
N ALA A 75 0.95 9.63 17.77
CA ALA A 75 0.31 8.69 16.88
C ALA A 75 1.40 7.88 16.14
N PRO A 76 2.20 7.07 16.87
CA PRO A 76 3.28 6.31 16.26
C PRO A 76 2.74 5.28 15.28
N ALA A 77 3.50 5.06 14.21
CA ALA A 77 3.34 3.95 13.28
C ALA A 77 4.70 3.26 13.11
N ALA A 78 4.76 2.08 12.50
CA ALA A 78 6.07 1.54 12.12
C ALA A 78 6.61 2.34 10.93
N GLU A 79 7.59 3.18 11.23
CA GLU A 79 8.21 4.12 10.29
C GLU A 79 9.44 3.50 9.58
N ASN A 80 9.62 2.19 9.69
CA ASN A 80 10.84 1.55 9.23
C ASN A 80 10.54 0.28 8.43
N SER A 81 10.44 0.41 7.11
CA SER A 81 10.80 -0.68 6.19
C SER A 81 12.35 -0.74 6.09
N GLN A 82 13.07 -0.86 7.21
CA GLN A 82 14.55 -0.83 7.17
C GLN A 82 15.18 -2.18 6.85
N ARG A 83 16.40 -2.09 6.31
CA ARG A 83 17.23 -3.20 5.80
C ARG A 83 17.70 -4.16 6.89
N ASP A 84 17.62 -3.75 8.16
CA ASP A 84 17.96 -4.54 9.33
C ASP A 84 16.87 -4.36 10.40
N LEU A 85 16.20 -5.46 10.74
CA LEU A 85 15.13 -5.49 11.75
C LEU A 85 15.67 -5.70 13.15
N ALA A 86 16.89 -6.23 13.30
CA ALA A 86 17.43 -6.59 14.62
C ALA A 86 17.50 -5.38 15.57
N PRO A 87 17.94 -4.18 15.15
CA PRO A 87 17.92 -2.99 16.01
C PRO A 87 16.49 -2.56 16.40
N GLN A 88 15.50 -2.80 15.54
CA GLN A 88 14.11 -2.41 15.79
C GLN A 88 13.38 -3.36 16.72
N ILE A 89 13.66 -4.66 16.63
CA ILE A 89 13.09 -5.67 17.55
C ILE A 89 13.64 -5.45 18.97
N ALA A 90 14.90 -5.03 19.07
CA ALA A 90 15.54 -4.72 20.35
C ALA A 90 15.11 -3.36 20.94
N ASP A 91 14.52 -2.46 20.13
CA ASP A 91 14.09 -1.15 20.60
C ASP A 91 12.77 -1.26 21.40
N ALA A 92 12.87 -1.03 22.72
CA ALA A 92 11.72 -0.99 23.61
C ALA A 92 10.70 0.10 23.25
N LYS A 93 11.07 1.10 22.44
CA LYS A 93 10.18 2.16 21.94
C LYS A 93 9.58 1.87 20.56
N ASN A 94 9.90 0.74 19.95
CA ASN A 94 9.30 0.37 18.67
C ASN A 94 7.78 0.24 18.78
N TYR A 95 7.06 0.77 17.80
CA TYR A 95 5.60 0.71 17.76
C TYR A 95 5.10 -0.74 17.63
N TYR A 96 5.84 -1.59 16.92
CA TYR A 96 5.47 -3.00 16.77
C TYR A 96 6.04 -3.85 17.88
N ASP A 97 5.20 -4.76 18.38
CA ASP A 97 5.62 -5.88 19.19
C ASP A 97 5.58 -7.16 18.34
N TYR A 98 6.42 -8.14 18.68
CA TYR A 98 6.54 -9.35 17.88
C TYR A 98 6.44 -10.58 18.76
N THR A 99 5.78 -11.61 18.25
CA THR A 99 5.98 -12.97 18.75
C THR A 99 7.24 -13.52 18.10
N VAL A 100 8.38 -13.40 18.78
CA VAL A 100 9.64 -13.94 18.27
C VAL A 100 9.61 -15.47 18.43
N GLY A 101 9.61 -16.19 17.32
CA GLY A 101 9.83 -17.64 17.33
C GLY A 101 11.29 -17.96 17.65
N ALA A 102 11.55 -19.02 18.42
CA ALA A 102 12.91 -19.53 18.60
C ALA A 102 13.56 -19.81 17.23
N ASN A 103 14.84 -19.49 17.08
CA ASN A 103 15.64 -19.75 15.87
C ASN A 103 15.03 -19.18 14.56
N GLY A 104 14.22 -18.13 14.63
CA GLY A 104 13.65 -17.50 13.43
C GLY A 104 12.53 -18.32 12.77
N SER A 105 11.83 -19.19 13.50
CA SER A 105 10.68 -19.95 12.98
C SER A 105 9.49 -19.10 12.53
N LYS A 106 9.50 -17.79 12.82
CA LYS A 106 8.55 -16.79 12.33
C LYS A 106 9.30 -15.63 11.69
N ASP A 107 8.73 -15.07 10.63
CA ASP A 107 9.21 -13.82 10.05
C ASP A 107 8.84 -12.63 10.94
N ALA A 108 9.72 -11.64 10.99
CA ALA A 108 9.33 -10.33 11.49
C ALA A 108 8.59 -9.57 10.38
N PHE A 109 7.41 -9.07 10.71
CA PHE A 109 6.60 -8.26 9.82
C PHE A 109 7.29 -6.92 9.52
N LYS A 110 7.50 -6.59 8.24
CA LYS A 110 8.37 -5.48 7.80
C LYS A 110 7.62 -4.22 7.36
N ALA A 111 6.31 -4.30 7.14
CA ALA A 111 5.54 -3.23 6.51
C ALA A 111 5.37 -2.03 7.43
N GLY A 112 5.43 -0.82 6.86
CA GLY A 112 5.14 0.43 7.55
C GLY A 112 3.95 1.15 6.92
N TYR A 113 3.38 2.13 7.63
CA TYR A 113 2.28 2.97 7.15
C TYR A 113 2.36 4.36 7.81
N ASN A 114 1.61 5.33 7.29
CA ASN A 114 1.61 6.70 7.81
C ASN A 114 0.33 7.02 8.60
N ARG A 115 0.48 7.63 9.79
CA ARG A 115 -0.61 8.24 10.58
C ARG A 115 -0.58 9.76 10.43
N MET A 116 -1.18 10.24 9.35
CA MET A 116 -1.23 11.64 8.95
C MET A 116 -2.45 11.87 8.07
N VAL A 117 -2.88 13.13 7.92
CA VAL A 117 -3.98 13.48 7.02
C VAL A 117 -3.61 13.10 5.60
N GLY A 118 -4.38 12.19 4.98
CA GLY A 118 -4.11 11.57 3.67
C GLY A 118 -3.42 10.20 3.72
N GLY A 119 -2.93 9.79 4.90
CA GLY A 119 -2.37 8.46 5.18
C GLY A 119 -1.19 8.06 4.29
N SER A 120 -1.05 6.77 4.03
CA SER A 120 0.08 6.19 3.29
C SER A 120 0.19 6.62 1.82
N THR A 121 -0.84 7.26 1.25
CA THR A 121 -0.78 7.78 -0.13
C THR A 121 0.12 9.00 -0.29
N TRP A 122 0.68 9.55 0.79
CA TRP A 122 1.79 10.49 0.66
C TRP A 122 3.05 9.80 0.08
N SER A 123 3.42 8.65 0.64
CA SER A 123 4.68 7.94 0.36
C SER A 123 4.58 6.74 -0.59
N TRP A 124 3.43 6.54 -1.24
CA TRP A 124 3.25 5.46 -2.23
C TRP A 124 3.82 5.80 -3.62
N ARG A 125 4.03 4.80 -4.47
CA ARG A 125 4.56 5.02 -5.84
C ARG A 125 3.49 5.57 -6.81
N GLY A 126 2.21 5.30 -6.54
CA GLY A 126 1.09 5.63 -7.43
C GLY A 126 0.92 4.63 -8.57
N ASN A 127 1.32 3.37 -8.41
CA ASN A 127 1.05 2.30 -9.37
C ASN A 127 -0.35 1.72 -9.11
N CYS A 128 -1.14 1.54 -10.16
CA CYS A 128 -2.56 1.19 -10.06
C CYS A 128 -2.99 0.11 -11.08
N PRO A 129 -2.34 -1.06 -11.15
CA PRO A 129 -2.91 -2.19 -11.88
C PRO A 129 -4.22 -2.67 -11.24
N ARG A 130 -5.17 -3.16 -12.03
CA ARG A 130 -6.34 -3.89 -11.54
C ARG A 130 -5.96 -5.31 -11.11
N PHE A 131 -6.79 -5.91 -10.24
CA PHE A 131 -6.79 -7.37 -10.07
C PHE A 131 -7.25 -8.01 -11.39
N ILE A 132 -6.86 -9.26 -11.61
CA ILE A 132 -7.33 -10.06 -12.77
C ILE A 132 -8.47 -10.99 -12.32
N PRO A 133 -9.32 -11.52 -13.23
CA PRO A 133 -10.48 -12.33 -12.85
C PRO A 133 -10.17 -13.51 -11.92
N SER A 134 -9.06 -14.20 -12.16
CA SER A 134 -8.62 -15.35 -11.36
C SER A 134 -8.20 -14.98 -9.94
N ASP A 135 -7.84 -13.72 -9.66
CA ASP A 135 -7.56 -13.24 -8.30
C ASP A 135 -8.79 -13.28 -7.39
N PHE A 136 -10.01 -13.24 -7.98
CA PHE A 136 -11.28 -13.34 -7.25
C PHE A 136 -11.70 -14.79 -6.96
N ARG A 137 -11.08 -15.77 -7.62
CA ARG A 137 -11.52 -17.18 -7.63
C ARG A 137 -10.36 -18.16 -7.35
N LEU A 138 -9.47 -17.79 -6.43
CA LEU A 138 -8.24 -18.53 -6.19
C LEU A 138 -8.49 -19.97 -5.70
N PHE A 139 -9.51 -20.19 -4.87
CA PHE A 139 -9.86 -21.51 -4.36
C PHE A 139 -10.55 -22.33 -5.45
N SER A 140 -11.59 -21.79 -6.10
CA SER A 140 -12.31 -22.52 -7.14
C SER A 140 -11.45 -22.85 -8.37
N GLU A 141 -10.47 -22.01 -8.74
CA GLU A 141 -9.62 -22.23 -9.92
C GLU A 141 -8.32 -23.00 -9.60
N PHE A 142 -7.73 -22.81 -8.42
CA PHE A 142 -6.40 -23.36 -8.11
C PHE A 142 -6.33 -24.18 -6.82
N ALA A 143 -7.45 -24.36 -6.11
CA ALA A 143 -7.55 -25.08 -4.84
C ALA A 143 -6.63 -24.55 -3.73
N VAL A 144 -6.37 -23.23 -3.72
CA VAL A 144 -5.59 -22.54 -2.68
C VAL A 144 -6.27 -21.24 -2.24
N GLY A 145 -5.99 -20.80 -1.01
CA GLY A 145 -6.56 -19.57 -0.47
C GLY A 145 -8.08 -19.61 -0.36
N ARG A 146 -8.75 -18.52 -0.79
CA ARG A 146 -10.20 -18.32 -0.67
C ARG A 146 -10.72 -17.59 -1.90
N ASP A 147 -12.00 -17.81 -2.22
CA ASP A 147 -12.70 -17.02 -3.23
C ASP A 147 -13.30 -15.76 -2.60
N TRP A 148 -13.31 -14.68 -3.37
CA TRP A 148 -14.00 -13.46 -3.01
C TRP A 148 -15.53 -13.67 -3.14
N PRO A 149 -16.35 -13.06 -2.28
CA PRO A 149 -17.82 -13.10 -2.41
C PRO A 149 -18.36 -12.13 -3.49
N LEU A 150 -17.50 -11.74 -4.43
CA LEU A 150 -17.79 -10.93 -5.61
C LEU A 150 -16.75 -11.28 -6.69
N ASP A 151 -17.07 -11.01 -7.94
CA ASP A 151 -16.16 -11.27 -9.06
C ASP A 151 -15.64 -9.98 -9.71
N TYR A 152 -14.78 -10.16 -10.72
CA TYR A 152 -14.23 -9.05 -11.49
C TYR A 152 -15.32 -8.20 -12.16
N ASN A 153 -16.36 -8.83 -12.70
CA ASN A 153 -17.41 -8.15 -13.45
C ASN A 153 -18.22 -7.22 -12.55
N GLU A 154 -18.49 -7.65 -11.31
CA GLU A 154 -19.16 -6.82 -10.32
C GLU A 154 -18.29 -5.60 -9.93
N LEU A 155 -16.98 -5.76 -9.85
CA LEU A 155 -16.06 -4.69 -9.44
C LEU A 155 -15.58 -3.78 -10.60
N GLU A 156 -15.67 -4.24 -11.85
CA GLU A 156 -15.18 -3.55 -13.05
C GLU A 156 -15.71 -2.10 -13.17
N PRO A 157 -17.01 -1.82 -13.02
CA PRO A 157 -17.51 -0.44 -13.11
C PRO A 157 -16.96 0.46 -12.00
N TRP A 158 -16.70 -0.11 -10.82
CA TRP A 158 -16.10 0.61 -9.70
C TRP A 158 -14.60 0.84 -9.90
N TYR A 159 -13.92 -0.03 -10.63
CA TYR A 159 -12.56 0.25 -11.09
C TYR A 159 -12.52 1.42 -12.06
N CYS A 160 -13.43 1.47 -13.05
CA CYS A 160 -13.55 2.61 -13.97
C CYS A 160 -13.79 3.91 -13.19
N GLN A 161 -14.75 3.90 -12.25
CA GLN A 161 -15.01 5.08 -11.42
C GLN A 161 -13.78 5.47 -10.59
N ALA A 162 -13.11 4.52 -9.94
CA ALA A 162 -11.91 4.79 -9.14
C ALA A 162 -10.76 5.35 -9.98
N GLU A 163 -10.58 4.86 -11.20
CA GLU A 163 -9.59 5.38 -12.14
C GLU A 163 -9.84 6.85 -12.48
N TRP A 164 -11.08 7.21 -12.82
CA TRP A 164 -11.50 8.59 -13.04
C TRP A 164 -11.29 9.48 -11.82
N GLU A 165 -11.75 9.03 -10.66
CA GLU A 165 -11.64 9.80 -9.42
C GLU A 165 -10.17 10.07 -9.04
N MET A 166 -9.30 9.09 -9.22
CA MET A 166 -7.88 9.20 -8.83
C MET A 166 -7.00 9.82 -9.93
N GLY A 167 -7.53 10.06 -11.12
CA GLY A 167 -6.76 10.52 -12.28
C GLY A 167 -5.70 9.50 -12.70
N ILE A 168 -6.13 8.28 -13.03
CA ILE A 168 -5.22 7.23 -13.49
C ILE A 168 -4.88 7.43 -14.96
N SER A 169 -3.58 7.47 -15.27
CA SER A 169 -3.04 7.35 -16.62
C SER A 169 -2.73 5.90 -16.96
N GLY A 170 -2.98 5.48 -18.20
CA GLY A 170 -2.64 4.15 -18.68
C GLY A 170 -2.87 3.98 -20.18
N ASN A 171 -2.30 2.93 -20.75
CA ASN A 171 -2.52 2.55 -22.14
C ASN A 171 -3.60 1.48 -22.21
N HIS A 172 -4.77 1.82 -22.75
CA HIS A 172 -5.92 0.92 -22.76
C HIS A 172 -5.60 -0.41 -23.49
N ASP A 173 -5.02 -0.35 -24.70
CA ASP A 173 -4.67 -1.51 -25.52
C ASP A 173 -3.65 -2.47 -24.88
N GLU A 174 -2.88 -2.01 -23.89
CA GLU A 174 -1.95 -2.87 -23.15
C GLU A 174 -2.64 -3.68 -22.06
N PHE A 175 -3.78 -3.20 -21.54
CA PHE A 175 -4.44 -3.72 -20.35
C PHE A 175 -5.84 -4.28 -20.58
N ASP A 176 -6.52 -3.90 -21.65
CA ASP A 176 -7.81 -4.49 -21.99
C ASP A 176 -7.64 -5.98 -22.37
N GLY A 177 -8.40 -6.84 -21.70
CA GLY A 177 -8.32 -8.29 -21.85
C GLY A 177 -7.08 -8.94 -21.22
N LEU A 178 -6.22 -8.19 -20.51
CA LEU A 178 -5.04 -8.74 -19.85
C LEU A 178 -5.46 -9.81 -18.82
N HIS A 179 -5.05 -11.07 -19.06
CA HIS A 179 -5.48 -12.24 -18.28
C HIS A 179 -7.01 -12.35 -18.14
N GLY A 180 -7.76 -11.94 -19.18
CA GLY A 180 -9.23 -11.97 -19.20
C GLY A 180 -9.92 -10.81 -18.48
N GLY A 181 -9.17 -9.86 -17.88
CA GLY A 181 -9.74 -8.66 -17.29
C GLY A 181 -10.06 -7.61 -18.35
N TYR A 182 -11.33 -7.54 -18.78
CA TYR A 182 -11.78 -6.53 -19.75
C TYR A 182 -11.94 -5.15 -19.11
N ARG A 183 -11.95 -4.11 -19.94
CA ARG A 183 -12.16 -2.73 -19.52
C ARG A 183 -13.33 -2.15 -20.29
N SER A 184 -14.41 -1.80 -19.60
CA SER A 184 -15.59 -1.18 -20.22
C SER A 184 -15.30 0.24 -20.70
N GLU A 185 -14.36 0.93 -20.06
CA GLU A 185 -13.98 2.31 -20.34
C GLU A 185 -12.46 2.46 -20.53
N PRO A 186 -12.00 3.43 -21.35
CA PRO A 186 -10.61 3.81 -21.42
C PRO A 186 -10.10 4.39 -20.11
N PHE A 187 -8.77 4.45 -19.95
CA PHE A 187 -8.19 5.21 -18.85
C PHE A 187 -8.53 6.71 -19.00
N PRO A 188 -8.72 7.44 -17.88
CA PRO A 188 -8.99 8.89 -17.88
C PRO A 188 -7.94 9.74 -18.60
N MET A 189 -6.69 9.25 -18.62
CA MET A 189 -5.56 9.89 -19.27
C MET A 189 -4.72 8.86 -20.00
N SER A 190 -4.02 9.30 -21.06
CA SER A 190 -3.05 8.46 -21.77
C SER A 190 -1.92 8.03 -20.84
N GLY A 191 -1.36 6.83 -21.08
CA GLY A 191 -0.23 6.31 -20.34
C GLY A 191 1.01 7.19 -20.41
N ILE A 192 1.88 7.05 -19.41
CA ILE A 192 3.16 7.76 -19.37
C ILE A 192 4.08 7.13 -20.42
N PRO A 193 4.64 7.90 -21.37
CA PRO A 193 5.56 7.38 -22.35
C PRO A 193 6.77 6.71 -21.72
N LEU A 194 7.25 5.62 -22.32
CA LEU A 194 8.47 4.94 -21.91
C LEU A 194 9.67 5.88 -22.03
N GLY A 195 10.53 5.90 -21.00
CA GLY A 195 11.80 6.61 -21.04
C GLY A 195 12.83 5.93 -21.94
N TYR A 196 13.99 6.56 -22.11
CA TYR A 196 15.09 5.96 -22.87
C TYR A 196 15.55 4.62 -22.26
N SER A 197 15.66 4.54 -20.92
CA SER A 197 15.99 3.32 -20.17
C SER A 197 14.98 2.21 -20.44
N ASP A 198 13.68 2.51 -20.30
CA ASP A 198 12.62 1.53 -20.49
C ASP A 198 12.54 1.03 -21.94
N ASN A 199 12.72 1.91 -22.93
CA ASN A 199 12.76 1.52 -24.35
C ASN A 199 13.94 0.57 -24.64
N LYS A 200 15.14 0.85 -24.10
CA LYS A 200 16.29 -0.04 -24.23
C LYS A 200 16.05 -1.40 -23.61
N VAL A 201 15.40 -1.45 -22.45
CA VAL A 201 14.99 -2.72 -21.84
C VAL A 201 13.98 -3.44 -22.73
N LYS A 202 12.92 -2.76 -23.17
CA LYS A 202 11.89 -3.31 -24.05
C LYS A 202 12.49 -3.90 -25.32
N GLU A 203 13.39 -3.20 -26.01
CA GLU A 203 14.11 -3.69 -27.19
C GLU A 203 14.81 -5.05 -26.97
N ARG A 204 15.31 -5.31 -25.76
CA ARG A 204 16.06 -6.54 -25.45
C ARG A 204 15.17 -7.73 -25.10
N ILE A 205 14.07 -7.51 -24.37
CA ILE A 205 13.31 -8.60 -23.74
C ILE A 205 11.87 -8.76 -24.26
N ASP A 206 11.30 -7.75 -24.91
CA ASP A 206 9.92 -7.82 -25.39
C ASP A 206 9.74 -8.92 -26.44
N GLY A 207 8.68 -9.71 -26.28
CA GLY A 207 8.37 -10.86 -27.12
C GLY A 207 9.26 -12.08 -26.94
N LYS A 208 10.28 -12.04 -26.07
CA LYS A 208 11.18 -13.17 -25.80
C LYS A 208 10.51 -14.21 -24.90
N ILE A 209 10.87 -15.48 -25.11
CA ILE A 209 10.49 -16.55 -24.18
C ILE A 209 11.49 -16.59 -23.02
N VAL A 210 10.98 -16.44 -21.81
CA VAL A 210 11.73 -16.51 -20.55
C VAL A 210 10.96 -17.42 -19.61
N ARG A 211 11.64 -18.46 -19.09
CA ARG A 211 11.03 -19.42 -18.15
C ARG A 211 9.72 -20.05 -18.69
N GLY A 212 9.62 -20.24 -20.01
CA GLY A 212 8.44 -20.79 -20.69
C GLY A 212 7.35 -19.78 -21.04
N THR A 213 7.46 -18.53 -20.60
CA THR A 213 6.48 -17.47 -20.84
C THR A 213 6.99 -16.47 -21.87
N ARG A 214 6.13 -16.05 -22.81
CA ARG A 214 6.43 -14.94 -23.71
C ARG A 214 6.24 -13.63 -22.94
N VAL A 215 7.33 -12.90 -22.75
CA VAL A 215 7.33 -11.65 -21.98
C VAL A 215 6.83 -10.49 -22.84
N LYS A 216 5.91 -9.68 -22.31
CA LYS A 216 5.53 -8.39 -22.86
C LYS A 216 5.92 -7.29 -21.87
N VAL A 217 6.70 -6.32 -22.34
CA VAL A 217 7.00 -5.11 -21.58
C VAL A 217 5.93 -4.08 -21.91
N VAL A 218 5.12 -3.74 -20.90
CA VAL A 218 4.01 -2.77 -20.99
C VAL A 218 4.28 -1.58 -20.08
N THR A 219 3.57 -0.47 -20.32
CA THR A 219 3.56 0.64 -19.35
C THR A 219 2.79 0.23 -18.09
N THR A 220 3.10 0.84 -16.95
CA THR A 220 2.36 0.66 -15.70
C THR A 220 1.27 1.73 -15.59
N PRO A 221 0.00 1.37 -15.35
CA PRO A 221 -1.07 2.32 -15.05
C PRO A 221 -0.78 3.01 -13.71
N GLN A 222 -0.96 4.33 -13.66
CA GLN A 222 -0.49 5.14 -12.55
C GLN A 222 -1.48 6.25 -12.18
N ALA A 223 -1.74 6.47 -10.89
CA ALA A 223 -2.48 7.63 -10.40
C ALA A 223 -1.61 8.89 -10.47
N ARG A 224 -1.30 9.30 -11.69
CA ARG A 224 -0.34 10.33 -12.06
C ARG A 224 -0.76 11.01 -13.34
N ASN A 225 -0.75 12.33 -13.29
CA ASN A 225 -1.24 13.18 -14.35
C ASN A 225 -0.24 13.23 -15.52
N THR A 226 -0.69 12.93 -16.74
CA THR A 226 0.06 13.19 -17.98
C THR A 226 -0.34 14.53 -18.61
N THR A 227 -1.54 15.01 -18.31
CA THR A 227 -2.06 16.34 -18.65
C THR A 227 -2.56 17.05 -17.39
N LEU A 228 -2.99 18.31 -17.50
CA LEU A 228 -3.75 18.94 -16.41
C LEU A 228 -5.01 18.10 -16.14
N PHE A 229 -5.25 17.71 -14.90
CA PHE A 229 -6.40 16.88 -14.51
C PHE A 229 -6.83 17.22 -13.09
N ASP A 230 -8.12 17.47 -12.88
CA ASP A 230 -8.71 17.82 -11.57
C ASP A 230 -7.95 18.94 -10.83
N GLY A 231 -7.62 20.01 -11.56
CA GLY A 231 -6.87 21.16 -11.03
C GLY A 231 -5.41 20.86 -10.64
N ARG A 232 -4.88 19.67 -10.94
CA ARG A 232 -3.52 19.23 -10.60
C ARG A 232 -2.62 19.17 -11.84
N PRO A 233 -1.36 19.62 -11.75
CA PRO A 233 -0.48 19.74 -12.90
C PRO A 233 -0.04 18.37 -13.45
N PRO A 234 0.40 18.31 -14.72
CA PRO A 234 1.05 17.11 -15.28
C PRO A 234 2.38 16.78 -14.57
N CYS A 235 2.82 15.53 -14.69
CA CYS A 235 4.08 15.09 -14.10
C CYS A 235 5.29 15.67 -14.84
N GLU A 236 6.15 16.39 -14.10
CA GLU A 236 7.41 16.96 -14.61
C GLU A 236 8.63 16.02 -14.45
N GLY A 237 8.41 14.76 -14.04
CA GLY A 237 9.48 13.77 -14.02
C GLY A 237 10.53 13.93 -12.92
N HIS A 238 10.16 14.50 -11.77
CA HIS A 238 11.03 14.71 -10.59
C HIS A 238 11.75 13.46 -10.03
N SER A 239 11.41 12.24 -10.48
CA SER A 239 11.96 10.96 -9.98
C SER A 239 11.88 10.76 -8.46
N ASN A 240 10.95 11.47 -7.79
CA ASN A 240 10.78 11.48 -6.34
C ASN A 240 9.38 11.01 -5.91
N CYS A 241 8.79 10.08 -6.67
CA CYS A 241 7.42 9.61 -6.43
C CYS A 241 7.24 9.10 -4.99
N ILE A 242 8.21 8.30 -4.55
CA ILE A 242 8.52 8.00 -3.15
C ILE A 242 9.82 8.76 -2.82
N PRO A 243 9.87 9.52 -1.71
CA PRO A 243 8.85 9.60 -0.66
C PRO A 243 7.75 10.64 -0.88
N LEU A 244 7.91 11.58 -1.81
CA LEU A 244 7.01 12.74 -1.94
C LEU A 244 7.06 13.35 -3.34
N CYS A 245 5.91 13.38 -4.03
CA CYS A 245 5.74 14.23 -5.21
C CYS A 245 5.63 15.71 -4.78
N PRO A 246 6.48 16.63 -5.29
CA PRO A 246 6.50 18.02 -4.85
C PRO A 246 5.32 18.86 -5.36
N ILE A 247 4.77 18.51 -6.53
CA ILE A 247 3.86 19.38 -7.28
C ILE A 247 2.41 18.85 -7.35
N ASP A 248 2.04 17.85 -6.54
CA ASP A 248 0.68 17.27 -6.53
C ASP A 248 0.27 16.51 -7.82
N ALA A 249 1.21 16.27 -8.75
CA ALA A 249 0.97 15.52 -10.00
C ALA A 249 0.67 14.02 -9.79
N LYS A 250 1.06 13.45 -8.65
CA LYS A 250 0.70 12.09 -8.19
C LYS A 250 -0.44 12.18 -7.18
N TYR A 251 -1.49 11.37 -7.33
CA TYR A 251 -2.61 11.36 -6.41
C TYR A 251 -2.17 11.11 -4.97
N VAL A 252 -2.80 11.83 -4.04
CA VAL A 252 -2.75 11.65 -2.59
C VAL A 252 -4.18 11.81 -2.11
N ALA A 253 -4.60 11.10 -1.08
CA ALA A 253 -5.97 11.14 -0.55
C ALA A 253 -6.42 12.54 -0.09
N THR A 254 -5.49 13.50 0.07
CA THR A 254 -5.81 14.92 0.27
C THR A 254 -6.59 15.55 -0.90
N VAL A 255 -6.57 14.95 -2.09
CA VAL A 255 -7.45 15.33 -3.22
C VAL A 255 -8.92 15.16 -2.83
N HIS A 256 -9.32 13.95 -2.44
CA HIS A 256 -10.71 13.70 -2.02
C HIS A 256 -11.06 14.31 -0.67
N LEU A 257 -10.10 14.51 0.24
CA LEU A 257 -10.38 15.28 1.45
C LEU A 257 -10.74 16.74 1.13
N ARG A 258 -10.01 17.40 0.21
CA ARG A 258 -10.36 18.76 -0.23
C ARG A 258 -11.76 18.79 -0.81
N ARG A 259 -12.08 17.88 -1.74
CA ARG A 259 -13.40 17.77 -2.37
C ARG A 259 -14.52 17.47 -1.36
N ALA A 260 -14.30 16.59 -0.39
CA ALA A 260 -15.28 16.30 0.65
C ALA A 260 -15.56 17.53 1.53
N LEU A 261 -14.51 18.27 1.91
CA LEU A 261 -14.58 19.44 2.78
C LEU A 261 -15.15 20.70 2.10
N GLU A 262 -15.43 20.67 0.80
CA GLU A 262 -16.24 21.71 0.13
C GLU A 262 -17.70 21.67 0.62
N SER A 263 -18.18 20.51 1.08
CA SER A 263 -19.49 20.41 1.71
C SER A 263 -19.41 20.93 3.17
N PRO A 264 -20.33 21.83 3.58
CA PRO A 264 -20.36 22.33 4.95
C PRO A 264 -20.75 21.26 5.98
N ASN A 265 -21.22 20.10 5.54
CA ASN A 265 -21.65 18.99 6.39
C ASN A 265 -20.53 17.97 6.63
N VAL A 266 -19.34 18.17 6.07
CA VAL A 266 -18.16 17.32 6.31
C VAL A 266 -17.18 18.02 7.24
N GLU A 267 -16.83 17.37 8.34
CA GLU A 267 -15.87 17.86 9.32
C GLU A 267 -14.66 16.92 9.39
N LEU A 268 -13.43 17.46 9.32
CA LEU A 268 -12.20 16.73 9.60
C LEU A 268 -11.64 17.14 10.97
N ARG A 269 -11.57 16.18 11.90
CA ARG A 269 -10.90 16.35 13.20
C ARG A 269 -9.57 15.60 13.21
N THR A 270 -8.49 16.36 13.21
CA THR A 270 -7.12 15.83 13.33
C THR A 270 -6.76 15.56 14.80
N ALA A 271 -5.56 15.01 15.03
CA ALA A 271 -5.02 14.69 16.34
C ALA A 271 -5.90 13.76 17.21
N SER A 272 -6.85 13.06 16.58
CA SER A 272 -7.91 12.30 17.22
C SER A 272 -7.63 10.80 17.07
N VAL A 273 -6.99 10.21 18.07
CA VAL A 273 -6.65 8.79 18.09
C VAL A 273 -7.81 8.00 18.65
N VAL A 274 -8.55 7.30 17.79
CA VAL A 274 -9.64 6.41 18.22
C VAL A 274 -9.09 5.26 19.05
N THR A 275 -9.64 5.09 20.25
CA THR A 275 -9.20 4.10 21.25
C THR A 275 -10.12 2.89 21.32
N ARG A 276 -11.44 3.10 21.18
CA ARG A 276 -12.44 2.02 21.24
C ARG A 276 -13.81 2.48 20.71
N LEU A 277 -14.64 1.50 20.38
CA LEU A 277 -16.05 1.61 20.06
C LEU A 277 -16.86 0.95 21.16
N SER A 278 -18.02 1.49 21.52
CA SER A 278 -18.99 0.78 22.38
C SER A 278 -20.24 0.42 21.60
N LYS A 279 -20.89 -0.67 21.99
CA LYS A 279 -22.18 -1.11 21.44
C LYS A 279 -23.31 -0.99 22.46
N THR A 280 -24.53 -0.83 21.97
CA THR A 280 -25.77 -0.95 22.75
C THR A 280 -26.14 -2.42 22.96
N ASN A 281 -27.15 -2.67 23.80
CA ASN A 281 -27.74 -4.01 23.96
C ASN A 281 -28.34 -4.55 22.64
N SER A 282 -28.75 -3.66 21.72
CA SER A 282 -29.20 -4.02 20.37
C SER A 282 -28.05 -4.35 19.40
N GLY A 283 -26.81 -4.41 19.87
CA GLY A 283 -25.64 -4.78 19.06
C GLY A 283 -25.08 -3.66 18.16
N ARG A 284 -25.66 -2.46 18.17
CA ARG A 284 -25.21 -1.32 17.34
C ARG A 284 -24.13 -0.52 18.04
N VAL A 285 -23.14 -0.01 17.28
CA VAL A 285 -22.19 0.98 17.80
C VAL A 285 -22.94 2.25 18.16
N ASN A 286 -22.73 2.77 19.37
CA ASN A 286 -23.33 4.03 19.85
C ASN A 286 -22.33 5.15 20.14
N LYS A 287 -21.09 4.82 20.51
CA LYS A 287 -20.04 5.81 20.77
C LYS A 287 -18.72 5.39 20.16
N VAL A 288 -18.04 6.36 19.57
CA VAL A 288 -16.65 6.27 19.11
C VAL A 288 -15.81 7.09 20.07
N TYR A 289 -14.92 6.43 20.81
CA TYR A 289 -14.04 7.07 21.78
C TYR A 289 -12.67 7.36 21.20
N PHE A 290 -12.10 8.51 21.54
CA PHE A 290 -10.80 8.93 21.05
C PHE A 290 -10.06 9.82 22.06
N LYS A 291 -8.73 9.84 21.96
CA LYS A 291 -7.86 10.80 22.64
C LYS A 291 -7.45 11.90 21.67
N ASP A 292 -7.59 13.15 22.10
CA ASP A 292 -7.11 14.32 21.39
C ASP A 292 -5.76 14.74 21.98
N TRP A 293 -4.67 14.38 21.30
CA TRP A 293 -3.32 14.68 21.79
C TRP A 293 -2.90 16.14 21.59
N SER A 294 -3.70 16.94 20.88
CA SER A 294 -3.50 18.37 20.80
C SER A 294 -4.21 19.16 21.91
N SER A 295 -4.95 18.47 22.79
CA SER A 295 -5.67 19.10 23.89
C SER A 295 -4.84 19.19 25.18
N ASP A 296 -5.19 20.16 26.04
CA ASP A 296 -4.53 20.39 27.34
C ASP A 296 -4.58 19.17 28.28
N ASN A 297 -5.52 18.25 28.05
CA ASN A 297 -5.62 16.99 28.78
C ASN A 297 -5.66 15.80 27.82
N ILE A 298 -4.49 15.42 27.33
CA ILE A 298 -4.23 14.28 26.43
C ILE A 298 -4.80 12.94 26.92
N ASN A 299 -4.94 12.78 28.25
CA ASN A 299 -5.46 11.56 28.85
C ASN A 299 -6.99 11.52 28.91
N LYS A 300 -7.67 12.64 28.67
CA LYS A 300 -9.13 12.70 28.65
C LYS A 300 -9.67 12.02 27.40
N GLU A 301 -10.37 10.91 27.60
CA GLU A 301 -11.13 10.26 26.53
C GLU A 301 -12.35 11.11 26.15
N ARG A 302 -12.49 11.41 24.87
CA ARG A 302 -13.63 12.10 24.27
C ARG A 302 -14.47 11.08 23.51
N SER A 303 -15.72 11.42 23.21
CA SER A 303 -16.59 10.55 22.41
C SER A 303 -17.52 11.32 21.49
N VAL A 304 -17.81 10.74 20.34
CA VAL A 304 -18.86 11.18 19.41
C VAL A 304 -19.82 10.03 19.12
N THR A 305 -21.00 10.35 18.61
CA THR A 305 -22.05 9.39 18.25
C THR A 305 -22.40 9.51 16.76
N GLY A 306 -22.71 8.38 16.12
CA GLY A 306 -22.99 8.30 14.70
C GLY A 306 -24.07 7.27 14.39
N LYS A 307 -24.94 7.52 13.40
CA LYS A 307 -25.92 6.50 12.94
C LYS A 307 -25.19 5.33 12.28
N VAL A 308 -24.15 5.63 11.51
CA VAL A 308 -23.23 4.69 10.84
C VAL A 308 -21.78 5.02 11.25
N VAL A 309 -20.96 3.98 11.43
CA VAL A 309 -19.51 4.10 11.68
C VAL A 309 -18.76 3.32 10.60
N VAL A 310 -17.76 3.95 9.98
CA VAL A 310 -16.88 3.36 8.96
C VAL A 310 -15.45 3.34 9.48
N LEU A 311 -14.87 2.15 9.65
CA LEU A 311 -13.46 1.96 9.95
C LEU A 311 -12.65 1.98 8.65
N ALA A 312 -11.80 3.01 8.50
CA ALA A 312 -10.88 3.20 7.38
C ALA A 312 -9.44 3.43 7.87
N ALA A 313 -9.08 2.79 8.98
CA ALA A 313 -7.90 3.10 9.79
C ALA A 313 -6.63 2.34 9.36
N HIS A 314 -6.56 1.78 8.14
CA HIS A 314 -5.51 0.85 7.68
C HIS A 314 -5.64 -0.57 8.24
N ALA A 315 -5.11 -1.57 7.53
CA ALA A 315 -5.18 -2.99 7.89
C ALA A 315 -4.38 -3.39 9.14
N ILE A 316 -3.87 -2.42 9.90
CA ILE A 316 -3.20 -2.65 11.19
C ILE A 316 -4.04 -2.05 12.31
N GLU A 317 -4.47 -0.79 12.19
CA GLU A 317 -5.22 -0.16 13.28
C GLU A 317 -6.71 -0.52 13.25
N THR A 318 -7.29 -0.86 12.09
CA THR A 318 -8.68 -1.37 12.02
C THR A 318 -8.89 -2.58 12.94
N PRO A 319 -8.16 -3.71 12.80
CA PRO A 319 -8.34 -4.85 13.71
C PRO A 319 -7.94 -4.51 15.14
N LYS A 320 -6.91 -3.67 15.36
CA LYS A 320 -6.51 -3.23 16.69
C LYS A 320 -7.64 -2.49 17.42
N ILE A 321 -8.32 -1.55 16.76
CA ILE A 321 -9.47 -0.82 17.30
C ILE A 321 -10.60 -1.78 17.65
N LEU A 322 -10.91 -2.75 16.78
CA LEU A 322 -11.94 -3.77 17.04
C LEU A 322 -11.61 -4.64 18.26
N LEU A 323 -10.36 -5.11 18.37
CA LEU A 323 -9.89 -5.90 19.51
C LEU A 323 -9.93 -5.09 20.82
N MET A 324 -9.51 -3.82 20.80
CA MET A 324 -9.61 -2.91 21.95
C MET A 324 -11.07 -2.59 22.34
N SER A 325 -12.01 -2.82 21.42
CA SER A 325 -13.46 -2.61 21.62
C SER A 325 -14.15 -3.86 22.16
N ASN A 326 -13.48 -4.62 23.04
CA ASN A 326 -13.94 -5.91 23.57
C ASN A 326 -14.21 -6.96 22.48
N GLY A 327 -13.35 -7.02 21.45
CA GLY A 327 -13.51 -7.97 20.34
C GLY A 327 -14.76 -7.70 19.51
N LEU A 328 -15.09 -6.43 19.27
CA LEU A 328 -16.22 -6.05 18.42
C LEU A 328 -16.01 -6.60 16.99
N ALA A 329 -17.10 -7.01 16.35
CA ALA A 329 -17.09 -7.60 15.03
C ALA A 329 -16.30 -8.93 14.89
N ASN A 330 -16.17 -9.68 15.98
CA ASN A 330 -15.29 -10.85 16.04
C ASN A 330 -16.01 -12.16 16.37
N SER A 331 -17.31 -12.29 16.03
CA SER A 331 -18.05 -13.54 16.23
C SER A 331 -17.43 -14.74 15.51
N SER A 332 -16.79 -14.51 14.36
CA SER A 332 -16.03 -15.52 13.59
C SER A 332 -14.63 -15.82 14.16
N GLY A 333 -14.12 -14.99 15.08
CA GLY A 333 -12.75 -15.09 15.57
C GLY A 333 -11.68 -14.65 14.54
N GLN A 334 -12.08 -14.00 13.44
CA GLN A 334 -11.21 -13.63 12.31
C GLN A 334 -10.58 -12.22 12.41
N VAL A 335 -11.03 -11.37 13.34
CA VAL A 335 -10.43 -10.03 13.52
C VAL A 335 -8.95 -10.16 13.86
N GLY A 336 -8.12 -9.49 13.05
CA GLY A 336 -6.67 -9.50 13.16
C GLY A 336 -6.00 -10.67 12.44
N ARG A 337 -6.71 -11.71 11.99
CA ARG A 337 -6.15 -12.88 11.29
C ARG A 337 -6.05 -12.68 9.79
N ASN A 338 -5.42 -13.62 9.08
CA ASN A 338 -5.26 -13.58 7.61
C ASN A 338 -4.43 -12.38 7.16
N LEU A 339 -3.49 -11.94 8.01
CA LEU A 339 -2.59 -10.84 7.70
C LEU A 339 -1.75 -11.20 6.47
N MET A 340 -1.90 -10.41 5.41
CA MET A 340 -1.15 -10.54 4.16
C MET A 340 -0.35 -9.26 3.88
N ASP A 341 0.73 -9.43 3.12
CA ASP A 341 1.49 -8.38 2.45
C ASP A 341 1.92 -8.91 1.07
N HIS A 342 2.43 -8.06 0.19
CA HIS A 342 3.22 -8.57 -0.92
C HIS A 342 4.66 -8.76 -0.47
N VAL A 343 5.11 -10.01 -0.56
CA VAL A 343 6.50 -10.35 -0.34
C VAL A 343 7.28 -9.99 -1.60
N GLN A 344 8.30 -9.15 -1.46
CA GLN A 344 9.01 -8.56 -2.59
C GLN A 344 10.51 -8.86 -2.51
N PHE A 345 11.13 -9.04 -3.67
CA PHE A 345 12.58 -8.96 -3.81
C PHE A 345 12.97 -8.06 -4.99
N GLU A 346 14.19 -7.52 -4.94
CA GLU A 346 14.75 -6.70 -6.02
C GLU A 346 16.11 -7.27 -6.40
N LEU A 347 16.30 -7.58 -7.68
CA LEU A 347 17.60 -7.95 -8.23
C LEU A 347 18.16 -6.77 -9.04
N ILE A 348 19.44 -6.49 -8.82
CA ILE A 348 20.15 -5.35 -9.43
C ILE A 348 21.27 -5.82 -10.35
N ALA A 349 21.44 -5.12 -11.46
CA ALA A 349 22.46 -5.42 -12.46
C ALA A 349 23.04 -4.13 -13.07
N THR A 350 24.16 -4.28 -13.77
CA THR A 350 24.75 -3.25 -14.63
C THR A 350 24.46 -3.61 -16.08
N PHE A 351 23.79 -2.71 -16.79
CA PHE A 351 23.50 -2.85 -18.21
C PHE A 351 24.77 -2.66 -19.06
N PRO A 352 24.92 -3.27 -20.25
CA PRO A 352 26.15 -3.14 -21.06
C PRO A 352 26.39 -1.69 -21.53
N GLU A 353 25.35 -0.99 -21.96
CA GLU A 353 25.38 0.42 -22.35
C GLU A 353 24.71 1.36 -21.31
N PRO A 354 24.99 2.67 -21.32
CA PRO A 354 24.26 3.64 -20.51
C PRO A 354 22.75 3.61 -20.78
N LEU A 355 21.96 3.52 -19.70
CA LEU A 355 20.49 3.61 -19.66
C LEU A 355 19.98 4.96 -19.17
N TYR A 356 20.80 5.73 -18.44
CA TYR A 356 20.41 7.00 -17.82
C TYR A 356 19.10 6.92 -17.00
N PRO A 357 19.04 6.06 -15.95
CA PRO A 357 17.92 6.06 -15.01
C PRO A 357 17.81 7.42 -14.29
N PHE A 358 16.78 7.57 -13.45
CA PHE A 358 16.42 8.79 -12.71
C PHE A 358 15.74 9.88 -13.55
N ARG A 359 15.14 9.51 -14.69
CA ARG A 359 14.46 10.43 -15.62
C ARG A 359 12.98 10.08 -15.73
N GLY A 360 12.09 10.90 -15.17
CA GLY A 360 10.65 10.58 -15.13
C GLY A 360 10.23 9.93 -13.81
N PRO A 361 9.08 9.24 -13.76
CA PRO A 361 8.68 8.45 -12.60
C PRO A 361 9.68 7.32 -12.27
N GLN A 362 9.69 6.88 -11.01
CA GLN A 362 10.62 5.84 -10.51
C GLN A 362 10.34 4.43 -11.07
N SER A 363 9.20 4.23 -11.73
CA SER A 363 8.87 3.03 -12.48
C SER A 363 7.81 3.39 -13.50
N ILE A 364 8.06 3.08 -14.76
CA ILE A 364 7.16 3.38 -15.89
C ILE A 364 6.73 2.08 -16.56
N ALA A 365 7.62 1.09 -16.65
CA ALA A 365 7.34 -0.18 -17.30
C ALA A 365 7.23 -1.37 -16.32
N SER A 366 6.49 -2.38 -16.74
CA SER A 366 6.28 -3.64 -16.01
C SER A 366 6.17 -4.85 -16.94
N ILE A 367 6.21 -6.02 -16.31
CA ILE A 367 5.92 -7.31 -16.94
C ILE A 367 4.81 -7.95 -16.10
N GLU A 368 3.68 -8.23 -16.76
CA GLU A 368 2.45 -8.73 -16.12
C GLU A 368 2.21 -10.23 -16.38
N ASP A 369 3.02 -10.86 -17.24
CA ASP A 369 2.76 -12.20 -17.78
C ASP A 369 2.87 -13.33 -16.73
N PHE A 370 3.58 -13.11 -15.63
CA PHE A 370 3.78 -14.09 -14.56
C PHE A 370 2.75 -13.99 -13.42
N ARG A 371 1.72 -13.15 -13.61
CA ARG A 371 0.66 -12.96 -12.63
C ARG A 371 -0.32 -14.14 -12.58
N ASP A 372 -0.48 -14.86 -13.69
CA ASP A 372 -1.47 -15.92 -13.80
C ASP A 372 -0.98 -17.18 -14.51
N GLY A 373 -1.63 -18.31 -14.21
CA GLY A 373 -1.39 -19.60 -14.84
C GLY A 373 -1.52 -20.78 -13.87
N GLY A 374 -1.59 -22.00 -14.42
CA GLY A 374 -1.82 -23.22 -13.64
C GLY A 374 -0.80 -23.50 -12.52
N PHE A 375 0.37 -22.87 -12.55
CA PHE A 375 1.35 -22.93 -11.45
C PHE A 375 0.80 -22.35 -10.14
N ARG A 376 -0.27 -21.54 -10.19
CA ARG A 376 -0.89 -20.90 -9.01
C ARG A 376 -1.52 -21.89 -8.04
N SER A 377 -1.68 -23.16 -8.41
CA SER A 377 -2.07 -24.22 -7.46
C SER A 377 -0.92 -24.70 -6.57
N GLN A 378 0.33 -24.30 -6.86
CA GLN A 378 1.53 -24.77 -6.15
C GLN A 378 2.36 -23.63 -5.58
N ARG A 379 2.45 -22.49 -6.28
CA ARG A 379 3.20 -21.31 -5.84
C ARG A 379 2.52 -20.02 -6.30
N SER A 380 2.81 -18.93 -5.62
CA SER A 380 2.31 -17.60 -6.01
C SER A 380 2.73 -17.18 -7.42
N GLY A 381 1.82 -16.44 -8.06
CA GLY A 381 2.17 -15.55 -9.17
C GLY A 381 2.92 -14.31 -8.68
N PHE A 382 3.49 -13.56 -9.60
CA PHE A 382 4.16 -12.30 -9.28
C PHE A 382 4.05 -11.28 -10.40
N ARG A 383 4.04 -10.01 -9.99
CA ARG A 383 4.14 -8.86 -10.91
C ARG A 383 5.56 -8.32 -10.87
N MET A 384 6.16 -8.05 -12.04
CA MET A 384 7.49 -7.43 -12.12
C MET A 384 7.41 -5.97 -12.52
N THR A 385 8.29 -5.14 -11.94
CA THR A 385 8.47 -3.75 -12.31
C THR A 385 9.91 -3.49 -12.73
N ILE A 386 10.06 -2.69 -13.77
CA ILE A 386 11.36 -2.18 -14.21
C ILE A 386 11.60 -0.87 -13.44
N GLY A 387 12.70 -0.84 -12.69
CA GLY A 387 13.09 0.32 -11.90
C GLY A 387 13.77 1.39 -12.74
N ASN A 388 13.29 2.63 -12.61
CA ASN A 388 13.90 3.81 -13.20
C ASN A 388 14.54 4.72 -12.14
N ASP A 389 14.66 4.23 -10.91
CA ASP A 389 15.32 4.84 -9.75
C ASP A 389 16.69 4.18 -9.46
N GLY A 390 17.38 3.74 -10.52
CA GLY A 390 18.67 3.03 -10.46
C GLY A 390 18.57 1.70 -9.73
N TRP A 391 19.50 1.42 -8.82
CA TRP A 391 19.47 0.23 -7.96
C TRP A 391 18.49 0.35 -6.77
N GLY A 392 17.64 1.39 -6.76
CA GLY A 392 16.58 1.57 -5.80
C GLY A 392 17.10 1.61 -4.36
N ARG A 393 16.59 0.70 -3.53
CA ARG A 393 17.00 0.61 -2.12
C ARG A 393 18.43 0.11 -1.94
N THR A 394 19.10 -0.42 -2.95
CA THR A 394 20.45 -1.00 -2.81
C THR A 394 21.56 -0.02 -3.22
N GLY A 395 21.26 1.04 -3.97
CA GLY A 395 22.25 2.04 -4.37
C GLY A 395 21.62 3.33 -4.89
N SER A 396 21.69 4.40 -4.09
CA SER A 396 21.41 5.78 -4.52
C SER A 396 22.67 6.43 -5.09
N PRO A 397 22.55 7.52 -5.89
CA PRO A 397 23.71 8.29 -6.35
C PRO A 397 24.70 8.65 -5.23
N ALA A 398 24.20 9.06 -4.06
CA ALA A 398 25.04 9.37 -2.89
C ALA A 398 25.85 8.14 -2.43
N THR A 399 25.19 6.99 -2.20
CA THR A 399 25.89 5.77 -1.77
C THR A 399 26.86 5.22 -2.81
N VAL A 400 26.63 5.51 -4.10
CA VAL A 400 27.56 5.17 -5.18
C VAL A 400 28.81 6.02 -5.09
N ILE A 401 28.67 7.33 -4.87
CA ILE A 401 29.80 8.24 -4.68
C ILE A 401 30.61 7.80 -3.46
N ASP A 402 29.97 7.54 -2.31
CA ASP A 402 30.65 7.05 -1.10
C ASP A 402 31.44 5.77 -1.39
N GLY A 403 30.84 4.84 -2.14
CA GLY A 403 31.49 3.60 -2.57
C GLY A 403 32.70 3.85 -3.47
N LEU A 404 32.59 4.74 -4.45
CA LEU A 404 33.69 5.07 -5.37
C LEU A 404 34.85 5.78 -4.65
N LEU A 405 34.55 6.66 -3.70
CA LEU A 405 35.55 7.28 -2.83
C LEU A 405 36.28 6.20 -2.01
N SER A 406 35.53 5.26 -1.43
CA SER A 406 36.09 4.11 -0.70
C SER A 406 36.94 3.19 -1.60
N GLU A 407 36.62 3.10 -2.90
CA GLU A 407 37.41 2.41 -3.93
C GLU A 407 38.65 3.21 -4.39
N GLY A 408 38.93 4.36 -3.76
CA GLY A 408 40.10 5.20 -4.07
C GLY A 408 39.93 6.09 -5.30
N LYS A 409 38.71 6.29 -5.80
CA LYS A 409 38.44 7.16 -6.95
C LYS A 409 38.30 8.62 -6.49
N TYR A 410 39.27 9.45 -6.86
CA TYR A 410 39.30 10.88 -6.54
C TYR A 410 39.67 11.71 -7.78
N GLY A 411 39.51 13.04 -7.70
CA GLY A 411 39.92 13.98 -8.75
C GLY A 411 39.34 13.62 -10.12
N ALA A 412 40.17 13.62 -11.16
CA ALA A 412 39.76 13.36 -12.54
C ALA A 412 39.20 11.94 -12.78
N ALA A 413 39.51 10.97 -11.91
CA ALA A 413 39.02 9.59 -12.05
C ALA A 413 37.57 9.41 -11.57
N LEU A 414 37.09 10.31 -10.70
CA LEU A 414 35.78 10.19 -10.06
C LEU A 414 34.61 10.45 -11.05
N PRO A 415 34.59 11.52 -11.88
CA PRO A 415 33.47 11.77 -12.79
C PRO A 415 33.20 10.63 -13.77
N GLY A 416 34.25 10.05 -14.36
CA GLY A 416 34.12 8.91 -15.28
C GLY A 416 33.57 7.66 -14.60
N ALA A 417 34.02 7.38 -13.37
CA ALA A 417 33.52 6.24 -12.59
C ALA A 417 32.06 6.43 -12.14
N ILE A 418 31.66 7.67 -11.79
CA ILE A 418 30.27 8.03 -11.50
C ILE A 418 29.42 7.80 -12.75
N ALA A 419 29.84 8.34 -13.89
CA ALA A 419 29.11 8.21 -15.15
C ALA A 419 28.94 6.74 -15.54
N ASP A 420 30.00 5.94 -15.52
CA ASP A 420 29.92 4.51 -15.83
C ASP A 420 28.95 3.78 -14.87
N ARG A 421 29.10 3.97 -13.55
CA ARG A 421 28.30 3.22 -12.57
C ARG A 421 26.83 3.63 -12.57
N ILE A 422 26.53 4.92 -12.50
CA ILE A 422 25.16 5.44 -12.32
C ILE A 422 24.33 5.26 -13.59
N THR A 423 24.91 5.57 -14.75
CA THR A 423 24.13 5.57 -15.99
C THR A 423 23.73 4.17 -16.43
N ARG A 424 24.41 3.12 -15.97
CA ARG A 424 24.19 1.73 -16.36
C ARG A 424 23.36 0.94 -15.36
N MET A 425 22.81 1.57 -14.33
CA MET A 425 22.03 0.87 -13.31
C MET A 425 20.69 0.39 -13.84
N ILE A 426 20.37 -0.87 -13.56
CA ILE A 426 19.04 -1.43 -13.78
C ILE A 426 18.63 -2.28 -12.59
N ARG A 427 17.33 -2.26 -12.28
CA ARG A 427 16.71 -3.07 -11.23
C ARG A 427 15.43 -3.70 -11.76
N LEU A 428 15.26 -4.98 -11.46
CA LEU A 428 13.98 -5.68 -11.58
C LEU A 428 13.46 -5.98 -10.17
N SER A 429 12.27 -5.50 -9.86
CA SER A 429 11.57 -5.83 -8.62
C SER A 429 10.38 -6.72 -8.93
N PHE A 430 10.12 -7.73 -8.09
CA PHE A 430 8.97 -8.60 -8.23
C PHE A 430 8.29 -8.81 -6.89
N SER A 431 6.97 -8.70 -6.90
CA SER A 431 6.09 -8.82 -5.72
C SER A 431 5.19 -10.02 -5.89
N THR A 432 5.15 -10.89 -4.88
CA THR A 432 4.42 -12.15 -4.89
C THR A 432 3.15 -12.07 -4.05
N GLU A 433 2.17 -12.87 -4.45
CA GLU A 433 0.93 -13.10 -3.68
C GLU A 433 1.21 -13.90 -2.40
N MET A 434 0.51 -13.54 -1.32
CA MET A 434 0.36 -14.33 -0.10
C MET A 434 -1.07 -14.88 0.01
N LEU A 435 -1.20 -16.09 0.56
CA LEU A 435 -2.49 -16.67 0.91
C LEU A 435 -3.01 -16.10 2.25
N PRO A 436 -4.33 -16.05 2.45
CA PRO A 436 -4.94 -15.68 3.72
C PRO A 436 -4.74 -16.81 4.76
N GLU A 437 -3.71 -16.69 5.59
CA GLU A 437 -3.40 -17.67 6.63
C GLU A 437 -3.87 -17.20 8.02
N THR A 438 -4.74 -17.97 8.68
CA THR A 438 -5.30 -17.59 10.00
C THR A 438 -4.25 -17.48 11.11
N ALA A 439 -3.09 -18.12 10.92
CA ALA A 439 -1.94 -18.05 11.82
C ALA A 439 -1.22 -16.69 11.73
N ASN A 440 -1.21 -16.06 10.55
CA ASN A 440 -0.69 -14.72 10.35
C ASN A 440 -1.69 -13.71 10.91
N ARG A 441 -1.28 -12.99 11.95
CA ARG A 441 -2.23 -12.16 12.71
C ARG A 441 -1.63 -10.99 13.46
N ILE A 442 -2.51 -10.06 13.80
CA ILE A 442 -2.32 -8.91 14.69
C ILE A 442 -3.12 -9.14 15.96
N GLU A 443 -2.45 -9.02 17.10
CA GLU A 443 -3.01 -9.12 18.44
C GLU A 443 -2.73 -7.83 19.23
N LEU A 444 -3.38 -7.65 20.38
CA LEU A 444 -3.02 -6.58 21.31
C LEU A 444 -1.76 -7.00 22.09
N SER A 445 -0.74 -6.14 22.09
CA SER A 445 0.43 -6.32 22.97
C SER A 445 0.08 -5.98 24.42
N GLY A 446 0.82 -6.58 25.36
CA GLY A 446 0.86 -6.11 26.75
C GLY A 446 1.64 -4.81 26.93
N LYS A 447 2.35 -4.34 25.90
CA LYS A 447 3.03 -3.04 25.85
C LYS A 447 2.11 -1.97 25.28
N THR A 448 2.28 -0.73 25.74
CA THR A 448 1.52 0.42 25.28
C THR A 448 2.40 1.46 24.59
N ASP A 449 1.82 2.27 23.70
CA ASP A 449 2.43 3.47 23.17
C ASP A 449 2.41 4.63 24.19
N ASP A 450 2.94 5.79 23.81
CA ASP A 450 3.05 6.97 24.67
C ASP A 450 1.67 7.57 25.06
N LEU A 451 0.57 7.13 24.42
CA LEU A 451 -0.79 7.45 24.83
C LEU A 451 -1.41 6.39 25.74
N GLY A 452 -0.67 5.37 26.15
CA GLY A 452 -1.17 4.25 26.93
C GLY A 452 -2.06 3.29 26.11
N ILE A 453 -2.02 3.36 24.78
CA ILE A 453 -2.82 2.50 23.89
C ILE A 453 -2.01 1.23 23.58
N PRO A 454 -2.59 0.02 23.67
CA PRO A 454 -1.89 -1.22 23.32
C PRO A 454 -1.22 -1.16 21.94
N ARG A 455 0.04 -1.59 21.86
CA ARG A 455 0.78 -1.71 20.60
C ARG A 455 0.27 -2.92 19.79
N PRO A 456 0.32 -2.89 18.45
CA PRO A 456 0.04 -4.07 17.65
C PRO A 456 1.15 -5.13 17.84
N LYS A 457 0.74 -6.35 18.14
CA LYS A 457 1.63 -7.52 18.24
C LYS A 457 1.46 -8.43 17.04
N PHE A 458 2.56 -8.73 16.35
CA PHE A 458 2.54 -9.54 15.12
C PHE A 458 2.94 -10.99 15.37
N THR A 459 2.22 -11.91 14.72
CA THR A 459 2.70 -13.25 14.35
C THR A 459 2.64 -13.32 12.83
N PHE A 460 3.75 -13.63 12.17
CA PHE A 460 3.85 -13.59 10.72
C PHE A 460 4.82 -14.63 10.17
N ASP A 461 4.48 -15.22 9.03
CA ASP A 461 5.32 -16.08 8.21
C ASP A 461 4.91 -15.90 6.74
N ILE A 462 5.87 -15.76 5.82
CA ILE A 462 5.55 -15.61 4.40
C ILE A 462 4.95 -16.88 3.78
N GLY A 463 5.22 -18.06 4.35
CA GLY A 463 4.74 -19.35 3.87
C GLY A 463 5.41 -19.84 2.58
N SER A 464 5.30 -21.14 2.32
CA SER A 464 5.90 -21.80 1.16
C SER A 464 5.33 -21.32 -0.18
N TYR A 465 4.06 -20.93 -0.21
CA TYR A 465 3.39 -20.42 -1.41
C TYR A 465 4.03 -19.11 -1.93
N ALA A 466 4.24 -18.14 -1.04
CA ALA A 466 4.89 -16.88 -1.38
C ALA A 466 6.39 -17.07 -1.63
N GLU A 467 7.06 -17.94 -0.86
CA GLU A 467 8.47 -18.29 -1.07
C GLU A 467 8.69 -18.92 -2.45
N GLY A 468 7.81 -19.83 -2.88
CA GLY A 468 7.90 -20.45 -4.20
C GLY A 468 7.83 -19.42 -5.35
N GLY A 469 6.95 -18.43 -5.23
CA GLY A 469 6.89 -17.32 -6.20
C GLY A 469 8.11 -16.40 -6.13
N LEU A 470 8.70 -16.19 -4.95
CA LEU A 470 9.93 -15.40 -4.80
C LEU A 470 11.10 -16.09 -5.52
N ARG A 471 11.23 -17.41 -5.34
CA ARG A 471 12.27 -18.21 -6.01
C ARG A 471 12.11 -18.16 -7.52
N GLU A 472 10.89 -18.32 -8.03
CA GLU A 472 10.61 -18.20 -9.45
C GLU A 472 10.89 -16.78 -9.98
N GLY A 473 10.46 -15.74 -9.26
CA GLY A 473 10.70 -14.35 -9.62
C GLY A 473 12.19 -14.01 -9.67
N PHE A 474 12.99 -14.56 -8.75
CA PHE A 474 14.44 -14.37 -8.72
C PHE A 474 15.13 -15.01 -9.93
N GLU A 475 14.80 -16.27 -10.25
CA GLU A 475 15.34 -16.96 -11.42
C GLU A 475 14.85 -16.33 -12.74
N THR A 476 13.62 -15.84 -12.77
CA THR A 476 13.09 -15.05 -13.89
C THR A 476 13.87 -13.76 -14.09
N ALA A 477 14.14 -13.00 -13.02
CA ALA A 477 14.93 -11.77 -13.08
C ALA A 477 16.36 -12.03 -13.57
N LYS A 478 17.01 -13.11 -13.11
CA LYS A 478 18.32 -13.54 -13.63
C LYS A 478 18.27 -13.84 -15.13
N ALA A 479 17.29 -14.63 -15.56
CA ALA A 479 17.13 -14.98 -16.96
C ALA A 479 16.88 -13.74 -17.84
N LEU A 480 16.09 -12.77 -17.35
CA LEU A 480 15.88 -11.49 -18.02
C LEU A 480 17.17 -10.68 -18.12
N PHE A 481 17.98 -10.59 -17.06
CA PHE A 481 19.29 -9.94 -17.13
C PHE A 481 20.23 -10.60 -18.13
N THR A 482 20.24 -11.94 -18.20
CA THR A 482 20.97 -12.66 -19.25
C THR A 482 20.49 -12.27 -20.65
N LYS A 483 19.17 -12.19 -20.89
CA LYS A 483 18.62 -11.74 -22.19
C LYS A 483 18.97 -10.29 -22.53
N MET A 484 19.14 -9.45 -21.52
CA MET A 484 19.58 -8.06 -21.65
C MET A 484 21.09 -7.90 -21.82
N ASN A 485 21.88 -8.97 -21.71
CA ASN A 485 23.34 -8.91 -21.55
C ASN A 485 23.78 -8.05 -20.36
N ALA A 486 22.93 -7.92 -19.34
CA ALA A 486 23.21 -7.19 -18.12
C ALA A 486 23.90 -8.11 -17.10
N THR A 487 24.90 -7.57 -16.41
CA THR A 487 25.68 -8.32 -15.40
C THR A 487 25.09 -8.08 -14.03
N VAL A 488 24.63 -9.14 -13.36
CA VAL A 488 24.15 -9.06 -11.96
C VAL A 488 25.23 -8.43 -11.09
N SER A 489 24.85 -7.42 -10.31
CA SER A 489 25.80 -6.67 -9.50
C SER A 489 26.38 -7.54 -8.39
N PRO A 490 27.69 -7.47 -8.09
CA PRO A 490 28.26 -8.09 -6.89
C PRO A 490 27.65 -7.57 -5.58
N LYS A 491 26.98 -6.41 -5.63
CA LYS A 491 26.24 -5.83 -4.49
C LYS A 491 24.80 -6.35 -4.38
N ALA A 492 24.35 -7.21 -5.30
CA ALA A 492 23.04 -7.84 -5.20
C ALA A 492 22.98 -8.72 -3.94
N LYS A 493 21.86 -8.64 -3.20
CA LYS A 493 21.66 -9.54 -2.07
C LYS A 493 21.41 -10.96 -2.58
N PRO A 494 21.93 -11.99 -1.91
CA PRO A 494 21.54 -13.37 -2.21
C PRO A 494 20.06 -13.57 -1.85
N LEU A 495 19.38 -14.46 -2.57
CA LEU A 495 18.02 -14.85 -2.22
C LEU A 495 18.03 -15.64 -0.91
N ASP A 496 18.84 -16.69 -0.80
CA ASP A 496 18.93 -17.47 0.43
C ASP A 496 19.79 -16.75 1.49
N ASN A 497 19.30 -16.74 2.73
CA ASN A 497 19.99 -16.17 3.87
C ASN A 497 20.58 -17.30 4.72
N PRO A 498 21.91 -17.56 4.64
CA PRO A 498 22.51 -18.68 5.36
C PRO A 498 22.51 -18.49 6.88
N GLN A 499 22.37 -17.26 7.39
CA GLN A 499 22.32 -16.99 8.83
C GLN A 499 20.96 -17.38 9.45
N THR A 500 19.88 -17.35 8.65
CA THR A 500 18.52 -17.65 9.12
C THR A 500 17.95 -18.95 8.56
N GLY A 501 18.56 -19.50 7.50
CA GLY A 501 18.01 -20.65 6.77
C GLY A 501 16.74 -20.32 5.97
N ARG A 502 16.39 -19.03 5.83
CA ARG A 502 15.18 -18.54 5.14
C ARG A 502 15.57 -17.74 3.89
N VAL A 503 14.59 -17.39 3.05
CA VAL A 503 14.83 -16.42 1.97
C VAL A 503 14.89 -14.99 2.51
N ASN A 504 15.81 -14.19 1.98
CA ASN A 504 15.78 -12.75 2.08
C ASN A 504 14.56 -12.21 1.32
N TRP A 505 13.82 -11.31 1.96
CA TRP A 505 12.66 -10.66 1.37
C TRP A 505 12.47 -9.26 1.95
N ASN A 506 11.72 -8.42 1.23
CA ASN A 506 11.27 -7.10 1.64
C ASN A 506 9.75 -7.00 1.55
N THR A 507 9.17 -6.14 2.37
CA THR A 507 7.76 -5.72 2.24
C THR A 507 7.56 -4.80 1.04
N ALA A 508 6.42 -4.94 0.36
CA ALA A 508 5.90 -3.92 -0.56
C ALA A 508 5.05 -2.84 0.14
N ALA A 509 4.81 -2.99 1.45
CA ALA A 509 3.91 -2.19 2.28
C ALA A 509 2.45 -2.22 1.81
N HIS A 510 1.96 -3.41 1.45
CA HIS A 510 0.59 -3.67 1.01
C HIS A 510 -0.16 -4.50 2.05
N ILE A 511 -0.42 -3.94 3.23
CA ILE A 511 -1.02 -4.70 4.34
C ILE A 511 -2.50 -4.99 4.06
N MET A 512 -2.91 -6.26 4.16
CA MET A 512 -4.22 -6.75 3.72
C MET A 512 -4.82 -7.82 4.67
N GLY A 513 -6.13 -8.05 4.57
CA GLY A 513 -6.82 -9.28 5.04
C GLY A 513 -7.25 -9.35 6.51
N THR A 514 -6.86 -8.39 7.35
CA THR A 514 -7.04 -8.46 8.81
C THR A 514 -8.47 -8.33 9.34
N THR A 515 -9.45 -8.08 8.47
CA THR A 515 -10.89 -8.13 8.75
C THR A 515 -11.60 -8.73 7.54
N ILE A 516 -11.18 -9.93 7.16
CA ILE A 516 -11.49 -10.59 5.88
C ILE A 516 -12.98 -10.56 5.49
N MET A 517 -13.23 -10.34 4.20
CA MET A 517 -14.56 -10.35 3.58
C MET A 517 -15.00 -11.77 3.19
N GLY A 518 -16.28 -12.09 3.40
CA GLY A 518 -16.89 -13.35 3.00
C GLY A 518 -18.42 -13.35 3.17
N ASP A 519 -19.10 -14.31 2.54
CA ASP A 519 -20.56 -14.46 2.69
C ASP A 519 -20.95 -15.24 3.97
N ASP A 520 -20.03 -16.03 4.54
CA ASP A 520 -20.27 -16.80 5.76
C ASP A 520 -19.82 -16.03 7.03
N PRO A 521 -20.74 -15.66 7.94
CA PRO A 521 -20.42 -14.92 9.16
C PRO A 521 -19.61 -15.74 10.18
N THR A 522 -19.43 -17.04 9.98
CA THR A 522 -18.64 -17.92 10.87
C THR A 522 -17.16 -17.91 10.54
N ASP A 523 -16.78 -17.49 9.33
CA ASP A 523 -15.39 -17.52 8.85
C ASP A 523 -14.89 -16.20 8.25
N SER A 524 -15.69 -15.14 8.34
CA SER A 524 -15.37 -13.79 7.87
C SER A 524 -15.82 -12.71 8.84
N VAL A 525 -15.25 -11.49 8.72
CA VAL A 525 -15.56 -10.35 9.61
C VAL A 525 -16.64 -9.46 8.99
N VAL A 526 -16.56 -9.25 7.69
CA VAL A 526 -17.51 -8.42 6.94
C VAL A 526 -18.16 -9.19 5.81
N ASP A 527 -19.40 -8.82 5.50
CA ASP A 527 -20.10 -9.28 4.32
C ASP A 527 -19.46 -8.74 3.03
N ARG A 528 -19.97 -9.20 1.89
CA ARG A 528 -19.52 -8.77 0.56
C ARG A 528 -19.56 -7.27 0.29
N TRP A 529 -20.25 -6.46 1.09
CA TRP A 529 -20.34 -5.01 0.94
C TRP A 529 -19.39 -4.26 1.88
N GLY A 530 -18.69 -4.97 2.77
CA GLY A 530 -17.83 -4.40 3.80
C GLY A 530 -18.57 -4.07 5.11
N LYS A 531 -19.79 -4.56 5.31
CA LYS A 531 -20.54 -4.39 6.56
C LYS A 531 -20.18 -5.51 7.53
N ALA A 532 -19.95 -5.17 8.81
CA ALA A 532 -19.71 -6.19 9.83
C ALA A 532 -20.94 -7.08 10.02
N HIS A 533 -20.74 -8.40 10.04
CA HIS A 533 -21.83 -9.39 10.10
C HIS A 533 -22.71 -9.26 11.35
N ASP A 534 -22.08 -9.05 12.52
CA ASP A 534 -22.70 -9.04 13.85
C ASP A 534 -22.93 -7.61 14.41
N VAL A 535 -22.57 -6.56 13.67
CA VAL A 535 -22.70 -5.15 14.11
C VAL A 535 -23.41 -4.31 13.03
N PRO A 536 -24.74 -4.12 13.12
CA PRO A 536 -25.56 -3.64 11.99
C PRO A 536 -25.25 -2.25 11.41
N ASN A 537 -24.48 -1.42 12.11
CA ASN A 537 -24.13 -0.08 11.68
C ASN A 537 -22.62 0.17 11.61
N LEU A 538 -21.83 -0.89 11.64
CA LEU A 538 -20.39 -0.83 11.48
C LEU A 538 -20.00 -1.34 10.10
N TRP A 539 -19.22 -0.52 9.40
CA TRP A 539 -18.67 -0.83 8.08
C TRP A 539 -17.16 -0.70 8.13
N ILE A 540 -16.48 -1.43 7.24
CA ILE A 540 -15.03 -1.41 7.13
C ILE A 540 -14.67 -1.17 5.66
N ALA A 541 -13.85 -0.16 5.41
CA ALA A 541 -13.37 0.20 4.08
C ALA A 541 -11.85 0.26 4.09
N GLY A 542 -11.19 -0.36 3.11
CA GLY A 542 -9.73 -0.44 3.06
C GLY A 542 -9.24 -1.81 2.65
N SER A 543 -7.94 -2.04 2.79
CA SER A 543 -7.31 -3.32 2.45
C SER A 543 -7.53 -4.42 3.49
N SER A 544 -8.01 -4.09 4.70
CA SER A 544 -8.24 -5.09 5.75
C SER A 544 -9.30 -6.11 5.37
N ILE A 545 -10.24 -5.74 4.48
CA ILE A 545 -11.33 -6.62 4.05
C ILE A 545 -10.92 -7.56 2.89
N PHE A 546 -9.70 -7.48 2.37
CA PHE A 546 -9.31 -8.28 1.20
C PHE A 546 -9.33 -9.78 1.51
N THR A 547 -9.94 -10.57 0.62
CA THR A 547 -10.01 -12.03 0.78
C THR A 547 -8.70 -12.71 0.40
N THR A 548 -8.06 -12.25 -0.68
CA THR A 548 -6.70 -12.65 -1.09
C THR A 548 -5.88 -11.40 -1.42
N SER A 549 -4.56 -11.54 -1.53
CA SER A 549 -3.67 -10.40 -1.79
C SER A 549 -3.51 -10.07 -3.28
N ALA A 550 -3.73 -11.04 -4.17
CA ALA A 550 -3.42 -10.94 -5.60
C ALA A 550 -1.94 -10.59 -5.86
N THR A 551 -1.65 -10.10 -7.06
CA THR A 551 -0.31 -9.64 -7.47
C THR A 551 -0.25 -8.14 -7.77
N ALA A 552 -1.40 -7.49 -7.92
CA ALA A 552 -1.53 -6.06 -8.21
C ALA A 552 -1.40 -5.19 -6.96
N ASN A 553 -0.82 -3.99 -7.09
CA ASN A 553 -0.83 -3.02 -5.99
C ASN A 553 -2.28 -2.74 -5.54
N PRO A 554 -2.58 -2.80 -4.23
CA PRO A 554 -3.97 -2.92 -3.77
C PRO A 554 -4.75 -1.62 -3.82
N THR A 555 -4.10 -0.46 -3.92
CA THR A 555 -4.75 0.84 -3.67
C THR A 555 -5.88 1.15 -4.65
N LEU A 556 -5.78 0.73 -5.91
CA LEU A 556 -6.88 0.89 -6.86
C LEU A 556 -8.08 0.01 -6.46
N THR A 557 -7.85 -1.25 -6.10
CA THR A 557 -8.90 -2.15 -5.58
C THR A 557 -9.50 -1.62 -4.28
N ILE A 558 -8.70 -1.03 -3.39
CA ILE A 558 -9.19 -0.32 -2.19
C ILE A 558 -10.16 0.79 -2.59
N ALA A 559 -9.79 1.63 -3.57
CA ALA A 559 -10.65 2.73 -4.01
C ALA A 559 -11.96 2.22 -4.63
N ALA A 560 -11.91 1.22 -5.51
CA ALA A 560 -13.08 0.62 -6.13
C ALA A 560 -14.04 0.02 -5.08
N LEU A 561 -13.53 -0.82 -4.17
CA LEU A 561 -14.32 -1.39 -3.06
C LEU A 561 -14.89 -0.30 -2.16
N THR A 562 -14.12 0.74 -1.85
CA THR A 562 -14.57 1.85 -1.01
C THR A 562 -15.74 2.59 -1.63
N LEU A 563 -15.68 2.90 -2.93
CA LEU A 563 -16.78 3.57 -3.64
C LEU A 563 -18.05 2.70 -3.66
N ARG A 564 -17.88 1.39 -3.87
CA ARG A 564 -18.95 0.40 -3.80
C ARG A 564 -19.57 0.31 -2.40
N THR A 565 -18.74 0.26 -1.36
CA THR A 565 -19.18 0.24 0.05
C THR A 565 -19.90 1.53 0.43
N ALA A 566 -19.40 2.70 0.02
CA ALA A 566 -20.08 3.98 0.27
C ALA A 566 -21.46 4.05 -0.37
N ALA A 567 -21.63 3.51 -1.58
CA ALA A 567 -22.94 3.39 -2.22
C ALA A 567 -23.88 2.44 -1.46
N ALA A 568 -23.37 1.33 -0.93
CA ALA A 568 -24.15 0.42 -0.10
C ALA A 568 -24.57 1.05 1.25
N ILE A 569 -23.69 1.84 1.87
CA ILE A 569 -24.01 2.63 3.07
C ILE A 569 -25.16 3.59 2.77
N HIS A 570 -25.09 4.31 1.64
CA HIS A 570 -26.15 5.23 1.23
C HIS A 570 -27.50 4.51 1.09
N ARG A 571 -27.56 3.38 0.38
CA ARG A 571 -28.79 2.57 0.25
C ARG A 571 -29.37 2.16 1.60
N GLN A 572 -28.53 1.62 2.51
CA GLN A 572 -28.96 1.29 3.86
C GLN A 572 -29.53 2.51 4.60
N MET A 573 -28.94 3.70 4.40
CA MET A 573 -29.41 4.93 5.02
C MET A 573 -30.72 5.46 4.42
N GLN A 574 -31.06 5.09 3.20
CA GLN A 574 -32.37 5.34 2.58
C GLN A 574 -33.42 4.27 2.94
N GLY A 575 -33.00 3.17 3.58
CA GLY A 575 -33.88 2.04 3.90
C GLY A 575 -34.09 1.06 2.75
N GLU A 576 -33.19 1.05 1.76
CA GLU A 576 -33.18 0.17 0.60
C GLU A 576 -32.39 -1.14 0.82
#